data_AF-A0A3M2D5E1-F1
#
_entry.id   AF-A0A3M2D5E1-F1
#
_cell.length_a   1.000
_cell.length_b   1.000
_cell.length_c   1.000
_cell.angle_alpha   90.00
_cell.angle_beta   90.00
_cell.angle_gamma   90.00
#
_symmetry.space_group_name_H-M   'P 1'
#
loop_
_entity.id
_entity.type
_entity.pdbx_description
1 polymer ?
#
loop_
_entity_poly.entity_id
_entity_poly.type
_entity_poly.pdbx_seq_one_letter_code
_entity_poly.pdbx_strand_id
1 'polypeptide(L)'
;MIFGSFKGRAEELSEKAEGMSQPVGHTIDGALDDLNRGVAVTKAMGLSITHFHIEMGMIPKIHATLVGSLETVDEQRIHELLEQHRDNELLATLLQALSAALRIKQKVPDLSFNNVEVELKLGLPPAVSIAFID
;
A
#
# COMPACT_ATOMS: atom_id res chain seq x y z
N MET A 1 -16.33 -34.24 -6.71
CA MET A 1 -16.26 -33.20 -7.76
C MET A 1 -15.34 -32.03 -7.35
N ILE A 2 -14.11 -32.28 -6.85
CA ILE A 2 -13.23 -31.20 -6.34
C ILE A 2 -11.99 -30.96 -7.23
N PHE A 3 -11.68 -31.88 -8.16
CA PHE A 3 -10.50 -31.76 -9.04
C PHE A 3 -10.68 -30.85 -10.27
N GLY A 4 -11.92 -30.47 -10.63
CA GLY A 4 -12.19 -29.62 -11.80
C GLY A 4 -11.98 -28.12 -11.56
N SER A 5 -12.17 -27.63 -10.32
CA SER A 5 -12.10 -26.20 -10.01
C SER A 5 -10.67 -25.67 -9.85
N PHE A 6 -9.70 -26.53 -9.51
CA PHE A 6 -8.29 -26.14 -9.42
C PHE A 6 -7.64 -25.94 -10.79
N LYS A 7 -8.01 -26.76 -11.78
CA LYS A 7 -7.46 -26.65 -13.14
C LYS A 7 -7.93 -25.37 -13.84
N GLY A 8 -9.22 -25.05 -13.76
CA GLY A 8 -9.76 -23.81 -14.32
C GLY A 8 -9.15 -22.54 -13.70
N ARG A 9 -8.92 -22.54 -12.37
CA ARG A 9 -8.24 -21.42 -11.70
C ARG A 9 -6.77 -21.30 -12.08
N ALA A 10 -6.07 -22.42 -12.33
CA ALA A 10 -4.69 -22.40 -12.78
C ALA A 10 -4.55 -21.89 -14.22
N GLU A 11 -5.48 -22.25 -15.10
CA GLU A 11 -5.53 -21.78 -16.49
C GLU A 11 -5.89 -20.28 -16.55
N GLU A 12 -6.87 -19.80 -15.77
CA GLU A 12 -7.17 -18.35 -15.66
C GLU A 12 -5.99 -17.53 -15.10
N LEU A 13 -5.23 -18.11 -14.16
CA LEU A 13 -4.02 -17.47 -13.60
C LEU A 13 -2.88 -17.44 -14.62
N SER A 14 -2.72 -18.50 -15.43
CA SER A 14 -1.71 -18.59 -16.49
C SER A 14 -2.01 -17.61 -17.62
N GLU A 15 -3.27 -17.51 -18.05
CA GLU A 15 -3.69 -16.62 -19.13
C GLU A 15 -3.61 -15.14 -18.70
N LYS A 16 -3.93 -14.83 -17.43
CA LYS A 16 -3.63 -13.51 -16.85
C LYS A 16 -2.13 -13.22 -16.76
N ALA A 17 -1.30 -14.22 -16.49
CA ALA A 17 0.15 -14.04 -16.41
C ALA A 17 0.79 -13.82 -17.80
N GLU A 18 0.32 -14.52 -18.83
CA GLU A 18 0.80 -14.34 -20.22
C GLU A 18 0.42 -12.97 -20.79
N GLY A 19 -0.78 -12.45 -20.46
CA GLY A 19 -1.22 -11.10 -20.80
C GLY A 19 -0.47 -9.97 -20.10
N MET A 20 0.34 -10.28 -19.07
CA MET A 20 1.19 -9.34 -18.32
C MET A 20 2.64 -9.30 -18.82
N SER A 21 2.89 -9.78 -20.04
CA SER A 21 4.19 -9.63 -20.75
C SER A 21 4.44 -8.18 -21.20
N GLN A 22 4.15 -7.20 -20.36
CA GLN A 22 4.57 -5.82 -20.59
C GLN A 22 6.08 -5.71 -20.31
N PRO A 23 6.82 -4.89 -21.07
CA PRO A 23 8.24 -4.70 -20.83
C PRO A 23 8.46 -4.24 -19.38
N VAL A 24 9.25 -5.02 -18.64
CA VAL A 24 9.53 -4.88 -17.19
C VAL A 24 9.94 -3.46 -16.76
N GLY A 25 10.45 -2.63 -17.66
CA GLY A 25 10.75 -1.22 -17.40
C GLY A 25 9.51 -0.32 -17.26
N HIS A 26 8.43 -0.56 -18.04
CA HIS A 26 7.24 0.30 -18.01
C HIS A 26 6.42 0.12 -16.71
N THR A 27 6.54 -1.01 -16.03
CA THR A 27 5.87 -1.29 -14.75
C THR A 27 6.60 -0.71 -13.54
N ILE A 28 7.94 -0.61 -13.57
CA ILE A 28 8.71 0.04 -12.49
C ILE A 28 8.51 1.55 -12.51
N ASP A 29 8.60 2.19 -13.68
CA ASP A 29 8.49 3.65 -13.78
C ASP A 29 7.11 4.13 -13.29
N GLY A 30 6.03 3.45 -13.68
CA GLY A 30 4.68 3.75 -13.19
C GLY A 30 4.53 3.55 -11.68
N ALA A 31 5.11 2.48 -11.12
CA ALA A 31 5.09 2.25 -9.67
C ALA A 31 5.90 3.29 -8.89
N LEU A 32 7.00 3.79 -9.46
CA LEU A 32 7.79 4.87 -8.88
C LEU A 32 7.05 6.21 -8.92
N ASP A 33 6.32 6.50 -10.00
CA ASP A 33 5.46 7.68 -10.09
C ASP A 33 4.31 7.63 -9.07
N ASP A 34 3.67 6.47 -8.92
CA ASP A 34 2.64 6.25 -7.90
C ASP A 34 3.20 6.40 -6.49
N LEU A 35 4.38 5.85 -6.24
CA LEU A 35 5.08 6.01 -4.98
C LEU A 35 5.40 7.48 -4.72
N ASN A 36 5.97 8.20 -5.68
CA ASN A 36 6.35 9.60 -5.51
C ASN A 36 5.13 10.47 -5.16
N ARG A 37 4.00 10.25 -5.83
CA ARG A 37 2.72 10.90 -5.50
C ARG A 37 2.24 10.54 -4.10
N GLY A 38 2.30 9.26 -3.74
CA GLY A 38 1.93 8.78 -2.40
C GLY A 38 2.80 9.39 -1.30
N VAL A 39 4.11 9.40 -1.50
CA VAL A 39 5.12 9.92 -0.54
C VAL A 39 4.93 11.40 -0.26
N ALA A 40 4.65 12.21 -1.28
CA ALA A 40 4.42 13.64 -1.09
C ALA A 40 3.21 13.89 -0.16
N VAL A 41 2.13 13.13 -0.36
CA VAL A 41 0.91 13.26 0.45
C VAL A 41 1.10 12.70 1.86
N THR A 42 1.75 11.55 2.01
CA THR A 42 2.01 10.97 3.34
C THR A 42 2.96 11.80 4.17
N LYS A 43 3.96 12.44 3.55
CA LYS A 43 4.81 13.42 4.22
C LYS A 43 4.04 14.61 4.75
N ALA A 44 3.04 15.10 4.01
CA ALA A 44 2.16 16.16 4.48
C ALA A 44 1.27 15.74 5.67
N MET A 45 1.07 14.44 5.88
CA MET A 45 0.35 13.87 7.04
C MET A 45 1.28 13.50 8.21
N GLY A 46 2.56 13.86 8.15
CA GLY A 46 3.53 13.58 9.22
C GLY A 46 4.17 12.19 9.16
N LEU A 47 3.97 11.42 8.09
CA LEU A 47 4.71 10.18 7.87
C LEU A 47 6.07 10.44 7.21
N SER A 48 7.06 9.64 7.57
CA SER A 48 8.41 9.67 6.99
C SER A 48 8.78 8.29 6.46
N ILE A 49 9.43 8.22 5.30
CA ILE A 49 9.96 6.95 4.80
C ILE A 49 11.17 6.56 5.67
N THR A 50 11.13 5.36 6.24
CA THR A 50 12.24 4.82 7.03
C THR A 50 13.04 3.78 6.26
N HIS A 51 12.37 3.01 5.39
CA HIS A 51 13.00 2.01 4.54
C HIS A 51 12.47 2.09 3.12
N PHE A 52 13.36 1.92 2.16
CA PHE A 52 13.04 1.80 0.76
C PHE A 52 13.97 0.76 0.16
N HIS A 53 13.41 -0.26 -0.48
CA HIS A 53 14.20 -1.26 -1.19
C HIS A 53 13.46 -1.80 -2.41
N ILE A 54 14.23 -2.28 -3.38
CA ILE A 54 13.71 -2.89 -4.59
C ILE A 54 14.14 -4.36 -4.58
N GLU A 55 13.16 -5.25 -4.59
CA GLU A 55 13.36 -6.69 -4.72
C GLU A 55 13.40 -7.03 -6.21
N MET A 56 14.58 -7.43 -6.70
CA MET A 56 14.78 -7.85 -8.08
C MET A 56 14.49 -9.35 -8.21
N GLY A 57 13.54 -9.70 -9.08
CA GLY A 57 13.19 -11.07 -9.43
C GLY A 57 12.63 -11.13 -10.86
N MET A 58 11.97 -12.23 -11.24
CA MET A 58 11.26 -12.28 -12.54
C MET A 58 10.24 -11.14 -12.67
N ILE A 59 9.59 -10.79 -11.56
CA ILE A 59 8.74 -9.63 -11.43
C ILE A 59 9.37 -8.75 -10.33
N PRO A 60 9.83 -7.54 -10.66
CA PRO A 60 10.38 -6.62 -9.67
C PRO A 60 9.29 -6.17 -8.70
N LYS A 61 9.68 -5.92 -7.44
CA LYS A 61 8.80 -5.34 -6.43
C LYS A 61 9.49 -4.19 -5.73
N ILE A 62 8.75 -3.13 -5.46
CA ILE A 62 9.23 -1.99 -4.68
C ILE A 62 8.59 -2.09 -3.31
N HIS A 63 9.40 -1.93 -2.27
CA HIS A 63 8.97 -1.94 -0.89
C HIS A 63 9.32 -0.60 -0.27
N ALA A 64 8.34 0.04 0.36
CA ALA A 64 8.54 1.29 1.09
C ALA A 64 7.87 1.20 2.45
N THR A 65 8.60 1.53 3.49
CA THR A 65 8.09 1.60 4.86
C THR A 65 7.98 3.06 5.27
N LEU A 66 6.79 3.46 5.71
CA LEU A 66 6.51 4.79 6.23
C LEU A 66 6.17 4.71 7.71
N VAL A 67 6.74 5.60 8.51
CA VAL A 67 6.46 5.70 9.94
C VAL A 67 5.95 7.09 10.26
N GLY A 68 4.89 7.20 11.05
CA GLY A 68 4.36 8.47 11.52
C GLY A 68 3.67 8.34 12.87
N SER A 69 3.50 9.47 13.56
CA SER A 69 2.74 9.50 14.81
C SER A 69 1.24 9.53 14.51
N LEU A 70 0.47 8.67 15.16
CA LEU A 70 -0.99 8.68 15.10
C LEU A 70 -1.59 9.95 15.74
N GLU A 71 -0.82 10.72 16.51
CA GLU A 71 -1.25 12.00 17.07
C GLU A 71 -1.18 13.14 16.05
N THR A 72 -0.30 13.02 15.05
CA THR A 72 -0.11 14.04 14.01
C THR A 72 -1.02 13.82 12.80
N VAL A 73 -1.68 12.66 12.71
CA VAL A 73 -2.55 12.30 11.60
C VAL A 73 -3.98 12.75 11.91
N ASP A 74 -4.51 13.63 11.07
CA ASP A 74 -5.88 14.15 11.16
C ASP A 74 -6.85 13.32 10.31
N GLU A 75 -7.87 12.73 10.95
CA GLU A 75 -8.92 11.94 10.28
C GLU A 75 -9.72 12.76 9.25
N GLN A 76 -9.99 14.03 9.54
CA GLN A 76 -10.69 14.91 8.61
C GLN A 76 -9.84 15.17 7.37
N ARG A 77 -8.53 15.39 7.57
CA ARG A 77 -7.59 15.58 6.46
C ARG A 77 -7.46 14.33 5.60
N ILE A 78 -7.48 13.14 6.19
CA ILE A 78 -7.51 11.87 5.42
C ILE A 78 -8.75 11.81 4.52
N HIS A 79 -9.92 12.20 5.03
CA HIS A 79 -11.16 12.17 4.26
C HIS A 79 -11.10 13.12 3.06
N GLU A 80 -10.63 14.35 3.25
CA GLU A 80 -10.42 15.32 2.17
C GLU A 80 -9.47 14.80 1.09
N LEU A 81 -8.34 14.20 1.49
CA LEU A 81 -7.35 13.65 0.57
C LEU A 81 -7.90 12.43 -0.20
N LEU A 82 -8.74 11.61 0.43
CA LEU A 82 -9.42 10.50 -0.25
C LEU A 82 -10.38 10.99 -1.33
N GLU A 83 -11.05 12.12 -1.13
CA GLU A 83 -11.92 12.70 -2.16
C GLU A 83 -11.13 13.34 -3.30
N GLN A 84 -10.00 13.97 -2.99
CA GLN A 84 -9.14 14.65 -3.96
C GLN A 84 -8.34 13.70 -4.85
N HIS A 85 -8.05 12.48 -4.38
CA HIS A 85 -7.16 11.54 -5.05
C HIS A 85 -7.79 10.17 -5.32
N ARG A 86 -9.10 10.13 -5.62
CA ARG A 86 -9.81 8.87 -5.94
C ARG A 86 -9.26 8.14 -7.18
N ASP A 87 -8.55 8.85 -8.03
CA ASP A 87 -7.88 8.35 -9.23
C ASP A 87 -6.54 7.64 -8.93
N ASN A 88 -5.99 7.80 -7.72
CA ASN A 88 -4.77 7.13 -7.30
C ASN A 88 -5.09 6.01 -6.31
N GLU A 89 -5.22 4.78 -6.83
CA GLU A 89 -5.61 3.60 -6.06
C GLU A 89 -4.63 3.30 -4.91
N LEU A 90 -3.32 3.47 -5.11
CA LEU A 90 -2.32 3.27 -4.07
C LEU A 90 -2.50 4.27 -2.92
N LEU A 91 -2.61 5.56 -3.25
CA LEU A 91 -2.80 6.61 -2.26
C LEU A 91 -4.13 6.42 -1.52
N ALA A 92 -5.20 6.09 -2.24
CA ALA A 92 -6.49 5.79 -1.62
C ALA A 92 -6.39 4.60 -0.65
N THR A 93 -5.70 3.53 -1.04
CA THR A 93 -5.48 2.35 -0.18
C THR A 93 -4.68 2.72 1.07
N LEU A 94 -3.63 3.54 0.91
CA LEU A 94 -2.80 4.02 2.02
C LEU A 94 -3.61 4.89 3.00
N LEU A 95 -4.40 5.83 2.48
CA LEU A 95 -5.26 6.69 3.29
C LEU A 95 -6.33 5.89 4.03
N GLN A 96 -6.93 4.89 3.38
CA GLN A 96 -7.86 3.95 4.02
C GLN A 96 -7.19 3.14 5.13
N ALA A 97 -5.97 2.66 4.89
CA ALA A 97 -5.15 1.98 5.88
C ALA A 97 -4.94 2.89 7.11
N LEU A 98 -4.48 4.12 6.93
CA LEU A 98 -4.31 5.07 8.04
C LEU A 98 -5.62 5.36 8.79
N SER A 99 -6.74 5.53 8.09
CA SER A 99 -8.06 5.68 8.72
C SER A 99 -8.44 4.46 9.56
N ALA A 100 -8.15 3.26 9.08
CA ALA A 100 -8.36 2.03 9.85
C ALA A 100 -7.47 1.99 11.10
N ALA A 101 -6.21 2.41 11.01
CA ALA A 101 -5.29 2.47 12.15
C ALA A 101 -5.80 3.42 13.25
N LEU A 102 -6.27 4.62 12.88
CA LEU A 102 -6.85 5.59 13.82
C LEU A 102 -8.08 5.01 14.53
N ARG A 103 -8.98 4.36 13.80
CA ARG A 103 -10.17 3.72 14.37
C ARG A 103 -9.84 2.58 15.32
N ILE A 104 -8.78 1.82 15.04
CA ILE A 104 -8.30 0.76 15.94
C ILE A 104 -7.78 1.37 17.23
N LYS A 105 -6.94 2.42 17.16
CA LYS A 105 -6.44 3.15 18.35
C LYS A 105 -7.59 3.69 19.22
N GLN A 106 -8.63 4.26 18.59
CA GLN A 106 -9.82 4.73 19.31
C GLN A 106 -10.61 3.60 20.00
N LYS A 107 -10.69 2.42 19.37
CA LYS A 107 -11.45 1.27 19.90
C LYS A 107 -10.68 0.46 20.94
N VAL A 108 -9.35 0.52 20.92
CA VAL A 108 -8.48 -0.23 21.82
C VAL A 108 -7.49 0.74 22.47
N PRO A 109 -7.96 1.57 23.43
CA PRO A 109 -7.13 2.63 24.03
C PRO A 109 -5.95 2.08 24.85
N ASP A 110 -5.99 0.80 25.23
CA ASP A 110 -4.88 0.12 25.92
C ASP A 110 -3.70 -0.20 24.99
N LEU A 111 -3.85 -0.04 23.66
CA LEU A 111 -2.71 -0.04 22.74
C LEU A 111 -1.92 1.25 22.95
N SER A 112 -0.84 1.17 23.73
CA SER A 112 0.07 2.28 24.04
C SER A 112 0.89 2.79 22.85
N PHE A 113 0.70 2.21 21.67
CA PHE A 113 1.43 2.56 20.46
C PHE A 113 1.03 3.95 19.96
N ASN A 114 2.01 4.85 19.91
CA ASN A 114 1.82 6.21 19.41
C ASN A 114 2.16 6.33 17.93
N ASN A 115 2.92 5.38 17.40
CA ASN A 115 3.38 5.39 16.03
C ASN A 115 2.71 4.28 15.22
N VAL A 116 2.62 4.54 13.92
CA VAL A 116 2.17 3.58 12.92
C VAL A 116 3.28 3.36 11.91
N GLU A 117 3.51 2.10 11.59
CA GLU A 117 4.31 1.68 10.45
C GLU A 117 3.38 1.23 9.33
N VAL A 118 3.56 1.78 8.14
CA VAL A 118 2.83 1.41 6.94
C VAL A 118 3.84 0.85 5.93
N GLU A 119 3.69 -0.42 5.59
CA GLU A 119 4.50 -1.08 4.57
C GLU A 119 3.73 -1.10 3.26
N LEU A 120 4.31 -0.50 2.23
CA LEU A 120 3.81 -0.51 0.85
C LEU A 120 4.61 -1.53 0.06
N LYS A 121 3.92 -2.47 -0.56
CA LYS A 121 4.47 -3.43 -1.52
C LYS A 121 3.88 -3.11 -2.87
N LEU A 122 4.66 -2.43 -3.70
CA LEU A 122 4.30 -2.11 -5.07
C LEU A 122 4.81 -3.26 -5.95
N GLY A 123 3.88 -4.16 -6.23
CA GLY A 123 3.97 -5.26 -7.17
C GLY A 123 2.59 -5.48 -7.76
N LEU A 124 2.41 -6.54 -8.55
CA LEU A 124 1.10 -6.90 -9.11
C LEU A 124 0.56 -8.14 -8.39
N PRO A 125 -0.51 -8.02 -7.58
CA PRO A 125 -1.21 -6.80 -7.14
C PRO A 125 -0.46 -6.05 -6.01
N PRO A 126 -0.71 -4.73 -5.83
CA PRO A 126 -0.11 -3.97 -4.74
C PRO A 126 -0.70 -4.40 -3.39
N ALA A 127 0.07 -4.23 -2.32
CA ALA A 127 -0.38 -4.51 -0.97
C ALA A 127 0.06 -3.42 0.00
N VAL A 128 -0.78 -3.15 1.00
CA VAL A 128 -0.50 -2.24 2.11
C VAL A 128 -0.67 -3.01 3.42
N SER A 129 0.33 -2.96 4.28
CA SER A 129 0.28 -3.52 5.63
C SER A 129 0.44 -2.40 6.67
N ILE A 130 -0.14 -2.62 7.85
CA ILE A 130 -0.06 -1.67 8.97
C ILE A 130 0.41 -2.43 10.20
N ALA A 131 1.39 -1.86 10.89
CA ALA A 131 1.78 -2.25 12.23
C ALA A 131 1.71 -1.05 13.18
N PHE A 132 1.44 -1.33 14.44
CA PHE A 132 1.52 -0.35 15.51
C PHE A 132 2.86 -0.52 16.21
N ILE A 133 3.59 0.57 16.40
CA ILE A 133 4.94 0.55 17.00
C ILE A 133 5.04 1.62 18.09
N ASP A 134 6.02 1.44 18.99
CA ASP A 134 6.32 2.38 20.07
C ASP A 134 7.09 3.62 19.59
#